data_AF-A0A7J6PGT8-F1
#
_entry.id   AF-A0A7J6PGT8-F1
#
_cell.length_a   1.000
_cell.length_b   1.000
_cell.length_c   1.000
_cell.angle_alpha   90.00
_cell.angle_beta   90.00
_cell.angle_gamma   90.00
#
_symmetry.space_group_name_H-M   'P 1'
#
loop_
_entity.id
_entity.type
_entity.pdbx_description
1 polymer ?
#
loop_
_entity_poly.entity_id
_entity_poly.type
_entity_poly.pdbx_seq_one_letter_code
_entity_poly.pdbx_strand_id
1 'polypeptide(L)'
;RLTPKDFSRAIERLGPLSKKWPHRWPLAENTRLRIARELYAVWVAHVFDQEAREEVYNALRESLSLPSGSAASDSAPEVSLDRSNVSIGTDVEPLVRKVSENEDRGSSVLEEYSLTSVHRRLLEFLAKCVVYNEPALLVGDTGCGKTTTVQCLARMLNRELMVYNFSDQSEAQELIGGLKPLPIDAGDLIKRWHILMDKTFSKKSNAALAAHVDKVAQKKGGAKALAIVTETCKKALAAGREEEEWKKLAQECKAATETKVMWGILEVRVRRGAATHGFANWGLAGPR
;
A
#
# COMPACT_ATOMS: atom_id res chain seq x y z
N ARG A 1 -15.85 0.32 24.47
CA ARG A 1 -16.73 -0.83 24.14
C ARG A 1 -15.91 -1.80 23.30
N LEU A 2 -15.75 -3.05 23.74
CA LEU A 2 -15.10 -4.09 22.96
C LEU A 2 -16.09 -4.67 21.94
N THR A 3 -15.61 -4.98 20.74
CA THR A 3 -16.39 -5.56 19.65
C THR A 3 -15.98 -7.02 19.41
N PRO A 4 -16.82 -7.84 18.76
CA PRO A 4 -16.43 -9.21 18.38
C PRO A 4 -15.14 -9.28 17.56
N LYS A 5 -14.81 -8.22 16.80
CA LYS A 5 -13.54 -8.14 16.06
C LYS A 5 -12.33 -8.07 16.99
N ASP A 6 -12.45 -7.40 18.13
CA ASP A 6 -11.35 -7.30 19.11
C ASP A 6 -11.10 -8.65 19.79
N PHE A 7 -12.14 -9.47 19.96
CA PHE A 7 -11.98 -10.85 20.39
C PHE A 7 -11.31 -11.72 19.32
N SER A 8 -11.70 -11.57 18.04
CA SER A 8 -11.02 -12.27 16.93
C SER A 8 -9.54 -11.96 16.88
N ARG A 9 -9.17 -10.66 16.94
CA ARG A 9 -7.76 -10.23 16.96
C ARG A 9 -6.99 -10.83 18.13
N ALA A 10 -7.58 -10.80 19.33
CA ALA A 10 -6.94 -11.41 20.49
C ALA A 10 -6.69 -12.92 20.29
N ILE A 11 -7.66 -13.65 19.74
CA ILE A 11 -7.51 -15.08 19.44
C ILE A 11 -6.43 -15.31 18.37
N GLU A 12 -6.40 -14.50 17.31
CA GLU A 12 -5.39 -14.59 16.25
C GLU A 12 -3.97 -14.37 16.80
N ARG A 13 -3.78 -13.39 17.71
CA ARG A 13 -2.50 -13.14 18.38
C ARG A 13 -2.09 -14.25 19.35
N LEU A 14 -3.07 -14.84 20.05
CA LEU A 14 -2.81 -15.95 20.99
C LEU A 14 -2.63 -17.30 20.29
N GLY A 15 -3.13 -17.46 19.06
CA GLY A 15 -3.10 -18.72 18.30
C GLY A 15 -1.70 -19.32 18.12
N PRO A 16 -0.68 -18.55 17.69
CA PRO A 16 0.70 -19.04 17.60
C PRO A 16 1.27 -19.46 18.96
N LEU A 17 0.88 -18.78 20.04
CA LEU A 17 1.34 -19.07 21.40
C LEU A 17 0.71 -20.35 21.95
N SER A 18 -0.57 -20.57 21.66
CA SER A 18 -1.36 -21.67 22.23
C SER A 18 -0.92 -23.05 21.75
N LYS A 19 -0.26 -23.16 20.60
CA LYS A 19 0.32 -24.42 20.09
C LYS A 19 1.28 -25.09 21.08
N LYS A 20 1.89 -24.32 21.99
CA LYS A 20 2.86 -24.81 22.98
C LYS A 20 2.27 -24.94 24.39
N TRP A 21 0.98 -24.65 24.58
CA TRP A 21 0.40 -24.63 25.92
C TRP A 21 0.03 -26.04 26.39
N PRO A 22 0.33 -26.39 27.65
CA PRO A 22 -0.14 -27.64 28.23
C PRO A 22 -1.67 -27.65 28.29
N HIS A 23 -2.28 -28.84 28.18
CA HIS A 23 -3.74 -29.04 28.30
C HIS A 23 -4.29 -28.85 29.72
N ARG A 24 -3.57 -28.16 30.62
CA ARG A 24 -3.92 -27.99 32.03
C ARG A 24 -3.84 -26.53 32.44
N TRP A 25 -4.91 -26.04 33.06
CA TRP A 25 -4.95 -24.75 33.74
C TRP A 25 -4.65 -24.95 35.24
N PRO A 26 -3.92 -24.04 35.91
CA PRO A 26 -3.33 -22.81 35.38
C PRO A 26 -2.05 -23.04 34.55
N LEU A 27 -1.87 -22.19 33.54
CA LEU A 27 -0.61 -22.13 32.79
C LEU A 27 0.52 -21.55 33.65
N ALA A 28 1.77 -21.77 33.24
CA ALA A 28 2.93 -21.15 33.89
C ALA A 28 2.78 -19.60 33.95
N GLU A 29 3.26 -18.98 35.01
CA GLU A 29 3.10 -17.52 35.23
C GLU A 29 3.63 -16.69 34.06
N ASN A 30 4.81 -17.01 33.52
CA ASN A 30 5.37 -16.35 32.34
C ASN A 30 4.45 -16.43 31.12
N THR A 31 3.76 -17.56 30.92
CA THR A 31 2.78 -17.73 29.84
C THR A 31 1.56 -16.87 30.09
N ARG A 32 1.05 -16.82 31.33
CA ARG A 32 -0.09 -15.98 31.71
C ARG A 32 0.23 -14.49 31.58
N LEU A 33 1.44 -14.07 31.94
CA LEU A 33 1.94 -12.70 31.73
C LEU A 33 2.00 -12.35 30.24
N ARG A 34 2.48 -13.26 29.39
CA ARG A 34 2.49 -13.07 27.94
C ARG A 34 1.08 -12.93 27.37
N ILE A 35 0.14 -13.76 27.82
CA ILE A 35 -1.29 -13.63 27.46
C ILE A 35 -1.81 -12.26 27.89
N ALA A 36 -1.55 -11.83 29.13
CA ALA A 36 -1.97 -10.54 29.64
C ALA A 36 -1.42 -9.38 28.80
N ARG A 37 -0.17 -9.45 28.33
CA ARG A 37 0.44 -8.43 27.46
C ARG A 37 -0.23 -8.35 26.10
N GLU A 38 -0.53 -9.48 25.46
CA GLU A 38 -1.23 -9.48 24.17
C GLU A 38 -2.67 -8.96 24.31
N LEU A 39 -3.38 -9.39 25.35
CA LEU A 39 -4.72 -8.90 25.64
C LEU A 39 -4.71 -7.41 26.02
N TYR A 40 -3.70 -6.94 26.75
CA TYR A 40 -3.53 -5.51 27.01
C TYR A 40 -3.39 -4.73 25.71
N ALA A 41 -2.54 -5.20 24.79
CA ALA A 41 -2.30 -4.53 23.53
C ALA A 41 -3.55 -4.42 22.63
N VAL A 42 -4.45 -5.40 22.69
CA VAL A 42 -5.68 -5.42 21.85
C VAL A 42 -6.87 -4.76 22.55
N TRP A 43 -7.08 -5.02 23.85
CA TRP A 43 -8.31 -4.62 24.55
C TRP A 43 -8.15 -3.37 25.41
N VAL A 44 -6.96 -3.11 25.92
CA VAL A 44 -6.74 -2.12 26.98
C VAL A 44 -5.99 -0.88 26.48
N ALA A 45 -5.02 -1.05 25.58
CA ALA A 45 -4.15 0.03 25.12
C ALA A 45 -4.90 1.21 24.46
N HIS A 46 -6.10 0.96 23.92
CA HIS A 46 -6.94 1.98 23.29
C HIS A 46 -7.87 2.73 24.26
N VAL A 47 -7.92 2.34 25.54
CA VAL A 47 -8.71 3.05 26.56
C VAL A 47 -7.97 4.34 26.92
N PHE A 48 -8.48 5.49 26.50
CA PHE A 48 -7.81 6.78 26.72
C PHE A 48 -7.71 7.18 28.19
N ASP A 49 -8.79 6.95 28.94
CA ASP A 49 -8.84 7.25 30.37
C ASP A 49 -7.91 6.33 31.17
N GLN A 50 -7.04 6.90 32.00
CA GLN A 50 -6.01 6.16 32.71
C GLN A 50 -6.60 5.29 33.82
N GLU A 51 -7.54 5.82 34.60
CA GLU A 51 -8.19 5.09 35.70
C GLU A 51 -8.97 3.89 35.16
N ALA A 52 -9.80 4.09 34.12
CA ALA A 52 -10.50 3.00 33.47
C ALA A 52 -9.55 1.97 32.83
N ARG A 53 -8.41 2.42 32.27
CA ARG A 53 -7.40 1.50 31.71
C ARG A 53 -6.80 0.61 32.79
N GLU A 54 -6.49 1.19 33.95
CA GLU A 54 -5.96 0.46 35.12
C GLU A 54 -7.00 -0.52 35.68
N GLU A 55 -8.26 -0.10 35.81
CA GLU A 55 -9.36 -0.96 36.26
C GLU A 55 -9.56 -2.19 35.36
N VAL A 56 -9.65 -1.97 34.04
CA VAL A 56 -9.80 -3.06 33.07
C VAL A 56 -8.57 -3.98 33.09
N TYR A 57 -7.37 -3.42 33.22
CA TYR A 57 -6.16 -4.23 33.30
C TYR A 57 -6.10 -5.05 34.59
N ASN A 58 -6.53 -4.51 35.72
CA ASN A 58 -6.58 -5.22 37.00
C ASN A 58 -7.59 -6.38 36.94
N ALA A 59 -8.78 -6.16 36.37
CA ALA A 59 -9.76 -7.22 36.14
C ALA A 59 -9.20 -8.34 35.22
N LEU A 60 -8.46 -7.96 34.18
CA LEU A 60 -7.77 -8.92 33.31
C LEU A 60 -6.73 -9.74 34.09
N ARG A 61 -5.92 -9.09 34.95
CA ARG A 61 -4.90 -9.77 35.75
C ARG A 61 -5.50 -10.75 36.74
N GLU A 62 -6.59 -10.36 37.40
CA GLU A 62 -7.33 -11.22 38.32
C GLU A 62 -7.88 -12.45 37.61
N SER A 63 -8.47 -12.27 36.42
CA SER A 63 -8.97 -13.39 35.59
C SER A 63 -7.87 -14.38 35.17
N LEU A 64 -6.63 -13.90 35.05
CA LEU A 64 -5.44 -14.72 34.74
C LEU A 64 -4.69 -15.18 36.00
N SER A 65 -5.21 -14.88 37.20
CA SER A 65 -4.61 -15.19 38.51
C SER A 65 -3.16 -14.69 38.64
N LEU A 66 -2.88 -13.50 38.08
CA LEU A 66 -1.58 -12.84 38.16
C LEU A 66 -1.47 -12.02 39.46
N PRO A 67 -0.33 -12.03 40.16
CA PRO A 67 -0.16 -11.27 41.39
C PRO A 67 -0.32 -9.76 41.14
N SER A 68 -0.84 -9.05 42.14
CA SER A 68 -0.91 -7.60 42.18
C SER A 68 0.51 -7.03 42.27
N GLY A 69 0.91 -6.27 41.27
CA GLY A 69 2.23 -5.64 41.16
C GLY A 69 2.24 -4.66 40.00
N SER A 70 3.23 -3.77 39.95
CA SER A 70 3.43 -2.86 38.81
C SER A 70 3.29 -3.63 37.49
N ALA A 71 2.68 -3.00 36.48
CA ALA A 71 2.41 -3.58 35.19
C ALA A 71 3.61 -4.39 34.68
N ALA A 72 3.36 -5.46 33.94
CA ALA A 72 4.38 -6.30 33.32
C ALA A 72 5.23 -5.56 32.24
N SER A 73 5.36 -4.23 32.30
CA SER A 73 5.78 -3.34 31.23
C SER A 73 6.98 -2.42 31.53
N ASP A 74 7.60 -2.42 32.72
CA ASP A 74 8.63 -1.40 33.00
C ASP A 74 9.96 -1.61 32.27
N SER A 75 10.33 -2.84 31.90
CA SER A 75 11.46 -3.03 30.99
C SER A 75 11.03 -2.73 29.56
N ALA A 76 11.58 -1.66 28.99
CA ALA A 76 11.44 -1.39 27.56
C ALA A 76 11.98 -2.58 26.76
N PRO A 77 11.28 -3.01 25.68
CA PRO A 77 11.68 -4.19 24.91
C PRO A 77 13.05 -3.95 24.28
N GLU A 78 13.91 -4.96 24.32
CA GLU A 78 15.21 -4.92 23.66
C GLU A 78 15.01 -4.96 22.14
N VAL A 79 15.78 -4.15 21.41
CA VAL A 79 15.71 -4.10 19.95
C VAL A 79 17.08 -4.48 19.43
N SER A 80 17.16 -5.61 18.71
CA SER A 80 18.38 -6.08 18.09
C SER A 80 18.18 -6.33 16.60
N LEU A 81 19.30 -6.28 15.89
CA LEU A 81 19.34 -6.19 14.46
C LEU A 81 20.42 -7.10 13.90
N ASP A 82 20.00 -8.16 13.24
CA ASP A 82 20.87 -9.10 12.56
C ASP A 82 20.82 -8.85 11.04
N ARG A 83 21.75 -9.44 10.29
CA ARG A 83 21.81 -9.33 8.82
C ARG A 83 20.50 -9.71 8.13
N SER A 84 19.82 -10.74 8.65
CA SER A 84 18.61 -11.29 8.05
C SER A 84 17.33 -10.95 8.81
N ASN A 85 17.42 -10.58 10.09
CA ASN A 85 16.26 -10.47 10.97
C ASN A 85 16.29 -9.21 11.85
N VAL A 86 15.10 -8.76 12.24
CA VAL A 86 14.87 -7.74 13.26
C VAL A 86 14.17 -8.41 14.44
N SER A 87 14.76 -8.30 15.62
CA SER A 87 14.16 -8.82 16.86
C SER A 87 13.78 -7.66 17.76
N ILE A 88 12.50 -7.60 18.16
CA ILE A 88 11.97 -6.54 19.02
C ILE A 88 11.22 -7.19 20.18
N GLY A 89 11.82 -7.12 21.37
CA GLY A 89 11.34 -7.81 22.56
C GLY A 89 11.42 -9.34 22.44
N THR A 90 10.90 -10.02 23.46
CA THR A 90 10.85 -11.49 23.52
C THR A 90 9.55 -12.07 22.99
N ASP A 91 8.53 -11.22 22.85
CA ASP A 91 7.16 -11.65 22.58
C ASP A 91 6.78 -11.57 21.09
N VAL A 92 7.63 -10.95 20.25
CA VAL A 92 7.45 -10.82 18.80
C VAL A 92 8.36 -11.80 18.07
N GLU A 93 7.81 -12.54 17.09
CA GLU A 93 8.65 -13.37 16.23
C GLU A 93 9.60 -12.50 15.39
N PRO A 94 10.87 -12.90 15.21
CA PRO A 94 11.84 -12.11 14.45
C PRO A 94 11.34 -11.82 13.05
N LEU A 95 11.34 -10.54 12.69
CA LEU A 95 10.87 -10.07 11.39
C LEU A 95 11.98 -10.22 10.35
N VAL A 96 11.67 -10.87 9.24
CA VAL A 96 12.64 -11.09 8.14
C VAL A 96 12.90 -9.78 7.39
N ARG A 97 14.19 -9.44 7.28
CA ARG A 97 14.69 -8.32 6.47
C ARG A 97 14.75 -8.75 5.01
N LYS A 98 14.40 -7.83 4.11
CA LYS A 98 14.66 -8.05 2.68
C LYS A 98 16.16 -7.94 2.44
N VAL A 99 16.82 -9.06 2.14
CA VAL A 99 18.26 -9.07 1.84
C VAL A 99 18.49 -8.29 0.55
N SER A 100 19.33 -7.26 0.61
CA SER A 100 19.89 -6.57 -0.56
C SER A 100 21.26 -7.14 -0.85
N GLU A 101 21.55 -7.49 -2.11
CA GLU A 101 22.88 -7.95 -2.54
C GLU A 101 23.95 -6.87 -2.39
N ASN A 102 23.55 -5.60 -2.24
CA ASN A 102 24.45 -4.48 -1.98
C ASN A 102 23.96 -3.65 -0.79
N GLU A 103 24.87 -3.44 0.16
CA GLU A 103 24.79 -2.56 1.34
C GLU A 103 23.98 -3.06 2.55
N ASP A 104 24.72 -3.45 3.58
CA ASP A 104 24.24 -3.69 4.94
C ASP A 104 24.02 -2.35 5.67
N ARG A 105 23.12 -1.49 5.15
CA ARG A 105 22.77 -0.19 5.78
C ARG A 105 21.96 -0.33 7.07
N GLY A 106 21.73 -1.56 7.54
CA GLY A 106 20.81 -1.87 8.62
C GLY A 106 21.31 -1.47 10.01
N SER A 107 22.61 -1.63 10.25
CA SER A 107 23.26 -1.40 11.54
C SER A 107 23.34 0.09 11.89
N SER A 108 23.62 0.97 10.92
CA SER A 108 23.67 2.42 11.14
C SER A 108 22.30 3.03 11.48
N VAL A 109 21.19 2.35 11.16
CA VAL A 109 19.83 2.85 11.44
C VAL A 109 19.58 2.97 12.94
N LEU A 110 20.10 2.04 13.75
CA LEU A 110 19.91 2.08 15.20
C LEU A 110 20.83 3.11 15.87
N GLU A 111 21.98 3.42 15.26
CA GLU A 111 22.90 4.45 15.77
C GLU A 111 22.38 5.87 15.52
N GLU A 112 21.66 6.08 14.40
CA GLU A 112 21.06 7.37 14.05
C GLU A 112 19.73 7.62 14.79
N TYR A 113 19.08 6.57 15.30
CA TYR A 113 17.76 6.66 15.93
C TYR A 113 17.82 6.53 17.45
N SER A 114 17.33 7.55 18.17
CA SER A 114 17.33 7.57 19.63
C SER A 114 16.30 6.60 20.23
N LEU A 115 16.75 5.39 20.57
CA LEU A 115 15.93 4.33 21.17
C LEU A 115 15.62 4.59 22.65
N THR A 116 14.71 5.53 22.92
CA THR A 116 14.13 5.72 24.27
C THR A 116 13.21 4.54 24.63
N SER A 117 12.86 4.42 25.91
CA SER A 117 11.90 3.41 26.38
C SER A 117 10.55 3.50 25.66
N VAL A 118 10.09 4.71 25.37
CA VAL A 118 8.84 4.97 24.63
C VAL A 118 8.96 4.51 23.18
N HIS A 119 10.05 4.85 22.49
CA HIS A 119 10.26 4.44 21.10
C HIS A 119 10.39 2.92 20.96
N ARG A 120 11.04 2.23 21.91
CA ARG A 120 11.13 0.77 21.93
C ARG A 120 9.76 0.11 22.06
N ARG A 121 8.91 0.60 22.97
CA ARG A 121 7.52 0.11 23.11
C ARG A 121 6.70 0.36 21.84
N LEU A 122 6.89 1.51 21.19
CA LEU A 122 6.22 1.83 19.93
C LEU A 122 6.70 0.93 18.77
N LEU A 123 8.00 0.63 18.70
CA LEU A 123 8.56 -0.32 17.74
C LEU A 123 7.99 -1.72 17.96
N GLU A 124 7.86 -2.18 19.21
CA GLU A 124 7.25 -3.47 19.51
C GLU A 124 5.79 -3.52 19.05
N PHE A 125 5.01 -2.48 19.33
CA PHE A 125 3.64 -2.36 18.86
C PHE A 125 3.55 -2.44 17.33
N LEU A 126 4.35 -1.64 16.61
CA LEU A 126 4.37 -1.65 15.16
C LEU A 126 4.83 -3.00 14.58
N ALA A 127 5.83 -3.64 15.20
CA ALA A 127 6.31 -4.95 14.81
C ALA A 127 5.22 -6.01 14.93
N LYS A 128 4.44 -6.01 16.03
CA LYS A 128 3.28 -6.89 16.20
C LYS A 128 2.24 -6.66 15.09
N CYS A 129 1.93 -5.40 14.78
CA CYS A 129 1.02 -5.08 13.67
C CYS A 129 1.52 -5.64 12.33
N VAL A 130 2.82 -5.62 12.07
CA VAL A 130 3.42 -6.22 10.86
C VAL A 130 3.30 -7.75 10.88
N VAL A 131 3.62 -8.41 12.01
CA VAL A 131 3.52 -9.88 12.16
C VAL A 131 2.09 -10.37 11.93
N TYR A 132 1.12 -9.70 12.54
CA TYR A 132 -0.29 -10.10 12.51
C TYR A 132 -1.09 -9.48 11.36
N ASN A 133 -0.44 -8.69 10.48
CA ASN A 133 -1.08 -7.97 9.39
C ASN A 133 -2.27 -7.10 9.86
N GLU A 134 -2.09 -6.41 10.97
CA GLU A 134 -3.11 -5.56 11.58
C GLU A 134 -2.90 -4.07 11.24
N PRO A 135 -3.97 -3.31 10.95
CA PRO A 135 -3.87 -1.88 10.73
C PRO A 135 -3.56 -1.15 12.06
N ALA A 136 -2.58 -0.24 12.02
CA ALA A 136 -2.17 0.57 13.16
C ALA A 136 -2.53 2.04 12.96
N LEU A 137 -3.04 2.70 14.00
CA LEU A 137 -3.24 4.14 14.06
C LEU A 137 -2.45 4.72 15.23
N LEU A 138 -1.53 5.64 14.95
CA LEU A 138 -0.71 6.30 15.96
C LEU A 138 -1.24 7.73 16.20
N VAL A 139 -1.79 7.98 17.38
CA VAL A 139 -2.35 9.29 17.78
C VAL A 139 -1.46 9.95 18.84
N GLY A 140 -1.29 11.26 18.75
CA GLY A 140 -0.58 12.07 19.74
C GLY A 140 -0.02 13.35 19.13
N ASP A 141 0.64 14.19 19.94
CA ASP A 141 1.15 15.50 19.51
C ASP A 141 2.17 15.41 18.37
N THR A 142 2.24 16.46 17.55
CA THR A 142 3.25 16.56 16.50
C THR A 142 4.64 16.64 17.12
N GLY A 143 5.65 16.08 16.45
CA GLY A 143 7.03 16.07 16.96
C GLY A 143 7.40 14.93 17.91
N CYS A 144 6.45 14.11 18.39
CA CYS A 144 6.77 12.93 19.25
C CYS A 144 7.41 11.73 18.52
N GLY A 145 7.95 11.92 17.30
CA GLY A 145 8.67 10.85 16.59
C GLY A 145 7.83 9.71 16.00
N LYS A 146 6.49 9.79 15.97
CA LYS A 146 5.61 8.74 15.39
C LYS A 146 6.00 8.33 13.97
N THR A 147 6.04 9.31 13.06
CA THR A 147 6.41 9.10 11.65
C THR A 147 7.84 8.57 11.53
N THR A 148 8.76 9.13 12.32
CA THR A 148 10.18 8.71 12.35
C THR A 148 10.32 7.26 12.79
N THR A 149 9.50 6.79 13.74
CA THR A 149 9.50 5.41 14.23
C THR A 149 9.04 4.43 13.16
N VAL A 150 7.98 4.78 12.41
CA VAL A 150 7.50 3.97 11.27
C VAL A 150 8.57 3.89 10.18
N GLN A 151 9.22 5.01 9.86
CA GLN A 151 10.34 5.05 8.90
C GLN A 151 11.53 4.23 9.39
N CYS A 152 11.84 4.28 10.69
CA CYS A 152 12.91 3.50 11.30
C CYS A 152 12.63 1.99 11.14
N LEU A 153 11.44 1.52 11.49
CA LEU A 153 11.07 0.11 11.33
C LEU A 153 11.13 -0.33 9.86
N ALA A 154 10.63 0.47 8.92
CA ALA A 154 10.71 0.15 7.49
C ALA A 154 12.16 0.02 6.99
N ARG A 155 13.05 0.93 7.43
CA ARG A 155 14.49 0.87 7.16
C ARG A 155 15.14 -0.36 7.80
N MET A 156 14.78 -0.70 9.04
CA MET A 156 15.21 -1.94 9.67
C MET A 156 14.72 -3.16 8.87
N LEU A 157 13.52 -3.17 8.31
CA LEU A 157 13.09 -4.32 7.51
C LEU A 157 13.65 -4.33 6.07
N ASN A 158 14.39 -3.30 5.69
CA ASN A 158 14.82 -3.00 4.32
C ASN A 158 13.64 -3.06 3.33
N ARG A 159 12.52 -2.46 3.73
CA ARG A 159 11.30 -2.39 2.93
C ARG A 159 11.04 -0.95 2.50
N GLU A 160 10.52 -0.82 1.29
CA GLU A 160 10.05 0.46 0.77
C GLU A 160 8.83 0.92 1.59
N LEU A 161 8.89 2.14 2.12
CA LEU A 161 7.79 2.77 2.82
C LEU A 161 7.07 3.73 1.87
N MET A 162 5.84 3.38 1.49
CA MET A 162 4.97 4.26 0.73
C MET A 162 4.24 5.21 1.68
N VAL A 163 4.46 6.51 1.52
CA VAL A 163 3.82 7.55 2.33
C VAL A 163 2.78 8.27 1.49
N TYR A 164 1.53 8.21 1.93
CA TYR A 164 0.44 9.01 1.36
C TYR A 164 0.03 10.05 2.39
N ASN A 165 0.04 11.32 1.98
CA ASN A 165 -0.48 12.40 2.80
C ASN A 165 -1.93 12.66 2.41
N PHE A 166 -2.85 12.55 3.35
CA PHE A 166 -4.26 12.83 3.11
C PHE A 166 -4.61 14.22 3.63
N SER A 167 -5.42 14.93 2.87
CA SER A 167 -6.05 16.19 3.24
C SER A 167 -7.55 16.13 2.96
N ASP A 168 -8.30 17.12 3.39
CA ASP A 168 -9.73 17.22 3.06
C ASP A 168 -10.01 17.32 1.55
N GLN A 169 -8.99 17.66 0.76
CA GLN A 169 -9.05 17.70 -0.71
C GLN A 169 -8.53 16.42 -1.37
N SER A 170 -8.06 15.44 -0.59
CA SER A 170 -7.56 14.18 -1.15
C SER A 170 -8.71 13.34 -1.68
N GLU A 171 -8.67 13.06 -2.97
CA GLU A 171 -9.68 12.26 -3.65
C GLU A 171 -9.27 10.78 -3.73
N ALA A 172 -10.26 9.88 -3.84
CA ALA A 172 -10.01 8.46 -4.11
C ALA A 172 -9.20 8.21 -5.40
N GLN A 173 -9.22 9.19 -6.33
CA GLN A 173 -8.42 9.19 -7.55
C GLN A 173 -6.91 9.24 -7.28
N GLU A 174 -6.47 9.78 -6.14
CA GLU A 174 -5.05 9.80 -5.75
C GLU A 174 -4.55 8.39 -5.36
N LEU A 175 -5.44 7.53 -4.87
CA LEU A 175 -5.12 6.17 -4.45
C LEU A 175 -5.28 5.15 -5.57
N ILE A 176 -6.39 5.24 -6.32
CA ILE A 176 -6.81 4.22 -7.30
C ILE A 176 -6.48 4.66 -8.73
N GLY A 177 -6.18 5.95 -8.94
CA GLY A 177 -6.05 6.59 -10.24
C GLY A 177 -7.37 7.22 -10.70
N GLY A 178 -7.29 8.42 -11.30
CA GLY A 178 -8.42 9.09 -11.93
C GLY A 178 -8.60 8.70 -13.39
N LEU A 179 -9.85 8.52 -13.84
CA LEU A 179 -10.19 8.47 -15.26
C LEU A 179 -9.98 9.86 -15.84
N LYS A 180 -8.77 10.16 -16.33
CA LYS A 180 -8.53 11.35 -17.12
C LYS A 180 -9.04 11.09 -18.53
N PRO A 181 -10.16 11.70 -18.97
CA PRO A 181 -10.51 11.65 -20.38
C PRO A 181 -9.32 12.23 -21.16
N LEU A 182 -8.88 11.53 -22.19
CA LEU A 182 -7.86 12.06 -23.08
C LEU A 182 -8.37 13.40 -23.61
N PRO A 183 -7.57 14.48 -23.58
CA PRO A 183 -7.98 15.77 -24.13
C PRO A 183 -8.14 15.74 -25.66
N ILE A 184 -7.99 14.58 -26.30
CA ILE A 184 -7.98 14.41 -27.75
C ILE A 184 -8.95 13.29 -28.10
N ASP A 185 -10.11 13.65 -28.64
CA ASP A 185 -11.06 12.70 -29.20
C ASP A 185 -10.44 11.99 -30.40
N ALA A 186 -10.53 10.66 -30.42
CA ALA A 186 -10.11 9.85 -31.57
C ALA A 186 -10.86 10.28 -32.84
N GLY A 187 -12.11 10.74 -32.71
CA GLY A 187 -12.88 11.27 -33.83
C GLY A 187 -12.24 12.50 -34.47
N ASP A 188 -11.71 13.43 -33.66
CA ASP A 188 -11.09 14.65 -34.17
C ASP A 188 -9.74 14.38 -34.84
N LEU A 189 -8.95 13.45 -34.31
CA LEU A 189 -7.71 13.00 -34.95
C LEU A 189 -7.99 12.34 -36.31
N ILE A 190 -9.03 11.50 -36.41
CA ILE A 190 -9.41 10.85 -37.67
C ILE A 190 -9.90 11.88 -38.69
N LYS A 191 -10.68 12.89 -38.29
CA LYS A 191 -11.07 14.00 -39.18
C LYS A 191 -9.85 14.75 -39.70
N ARG A 192 -8.90 15.08 -38.82
CA ARG A 192 -7.65 15.77 -39.19
C ARG A 192 -6.81 14.94 -40.15
N TRP A 193 -6.76 13.62 -39.93
CA TRP A 193 -6.12 12.68 -40.83
C TRP A 193 -6.74 12.68 -42.22
N HIS A 194 -8.08 12.65 -42.34
CA HIS A 194 -8.76 12.74 -43.64
C HIS A 194 -8.42 14.04 -44.38
N ILE A 195 -8.38 15.17 -43.67
CA ILE A 195 -8.00 16.47 -44.26
C ILE A 195 -6.56 16.42 -44.82
N LEU A 196 -5.62 15.84 -44.08
CA LEU A 196 -4.23 15.70 -44.55
C LEU A 196 -4.14 14.71 -45.71
N MET A 197 -4.83 13.56 -45.63
CA MET A 197 -4.85 12.57 -46.70
C MET A 197 -5.36 13.14 -48.02
N ASP A 198 -6.41 13.97 -47.97
CA ASP A 198 -6.99 14.65 -49.13
C ASP A 198 -6.07 15.69 -49.75
N LYS A 199 -5.20 16.31 -48.94
CA LYS A 199 -4.20 17.29 -49.39
C LYS A 199 -2.95 16.63 -49.96
N THR A 200 -2.42 15.61 -49.27
CA THR A 200 -1.11 15.02 -49.60
C THR A 200 -1.20 13.95 -50.70
N PHE A 201 -2.36 13.31 -50.87
CA PHE A 201 -2.54 12.19 -51.78
C PHE A 201 -3.83 12.28 -52.61
N SER A 202 -3.90 11.53 -53.72
CA SER A 202 -5.08 11.55 -54.58
C SER A 202 -6.25 10.77 -53.97
N LYS A 203 -7.44 11.39 -53.98
CA LYS A 203 -8.70 10.84 -53.44
C LYS A 203 -9.05 9.46 -54.00
N LYS A 204 -8.71 9.21 -55.26
CA LYS A 204 -9.09 7.98 -55.98
C LYS A 204 -8.30 6.74 -55.52
N SER A 205 -7.05 6.92 -55.08
CA SER A 205 -6.20 5.81 -54.61
C SER A 205 -6.47 5.47 -53.14
N ASN A 206 -6.89 6.46 -52.34
CA ASN A 206 -6.94 6.33 -50.88
C ASN A 206 -8.34 6.08 -50.31
N ALA A 207 -9.39 6.14 -51.15
CA ALA A 207 -10.78 5.94 -50.75
C ALA A 207 -11.01 4.60 -50.00
N ALA A 208 -10.36 3.52 -50.43
CA ALA A 208 -10.49 2.21 -49.79
C ALA A 208 -9.89 2.20 -48.37
N LEU A 209 -8.76 2.89 -48.17
CA LEU A 209 -8.08 3.00 -46.87
C LEU A 209 -8.87 3.92 -45.92
N ALA A 210 -9.36 5.05 -46.42
CA ALA A 210 -10.23 5.97 -45.68
C ALA A 210 -11.50 5.26 -45.16
N ALA A 211 -12.21 4.56 -46.05
CA ALA A 211 -13.41 3.80 -45.67
C ALA A 211 -13.10 2.67 -44.66
N HIS A 212 -11.92 2.06 -44.73
CA HIS A 212 -11.50 1.05 -43.76
C HIS A 212 -11.26 1.66 -42.38
N VAL A 213 -10.59 2.82 -42.30
CA VAL A 213 -10.36 3.54 -41.03
C VAL A 213 -11.69 3.93 -40.37
N ASP A 214 -12.64 4.47 -41.14
CA ASP A 214 -13.97 4.86 -40.62
C ASP A 214 -14.77 3.66 -40.11
N LYS A 215 -14.74 2.54 -40.85
CA LYS A 215 -15.41 1.30 -40.45
C LYS A 215 -14.80 0.71 -39.18
N VAL A 216 -13.48 0.80 -39.01
CA VAL A 216 -12.77 0.37 -37.79
C VAL A 216 -13.11 1.29 -36.62
N ALA A 217 -13.15 2.60 -36.84
CA ALA A 217 -13.53 3.58 -35.81
C ALA A 217 -14.95 3.31 -35.26
N GLN A 218 -15.91 3.04 -36.16
CA GLN A 218 -17.30 2.76 -35.78
C GLN A 218 -17.50 1.38 -35.13
N LYS A 219 -16.90 0.31 -35.68
CA LYS A 219 -17.18 -1.08 -35.23
C LYS A 219 -16.21 -1.62 -34.18
N LYS A 220 -14.94 -1.22 -34.22
CA LYS A 220 -13.85 -1.80 -33.41
C LYS A 220 -13.22 -0.80 -32.44
N GLY A 221 -13.64 0.47 -32.47
CA GLY A 221 -13.26 1.53 -31.54
C GLY A 221 -12.10 2.41 -32.01
N GLY A 222 -12.10 3.67 -31.55
CA GLY A 222 -11.15 4.71 -31.98
C GLY A 222 -9.67 4.36 -31.80
N ALA A 223 -9.29 3.65 -30.74
CA ALA A 223 -7.89 3.27 -30.50
C ALA A 223 -7.29 2.37 -31.60
N LYS A 224 -8.08 1.44 -32.16
CA LYS A 224 -7.63 0.58 -33.26
C LYS A 224 -7.54 1.34 -34.58
N ALA A 225 -8.44 2.31 -34.79
CA ALA A 225 -8.36 3.21 -35.93
C ALA A 225 -7.12 4.12 -35.83
N LEU A 226 -6.82 4.68 -34.66
CA LEU A 226 -5.64 5.51 -34.41
C LEU A 226 -4.31 4.75 -34.63
N ALA A 227 -4.27 3.44 -34.37
CA ALA A 227 -3.09 2.62 -34.70
C ALA A 227 -2.82 2.57 -36.22
N ILE A 228 -3.88 2.39 -37.02
CA ILE A 228 -3.80 2.41 -38.48
C ILE A 228 -3.38 3.81 -38.95
N VAL A 229 -4.00 4.87 -38.41
CA VAL A 229 -3.63 6.26 -38.70
C VAL A 229 -2.15 6.51 -38.39
N THR A 230 -1.65 6.06 -37.24
CA THR A 230 -0.24 6.21 -36.85
C THR A 230 0.71 5.54 -37.85
N GLU A 231 0.35 4.36 -38.36
CA GLU A 231 1.14 3.67 -39.37
C GLU A 231 1.14 4.43 -40.71
N THR A 232 0.01 4.99 -41.10
CA THR A 232 -0.09 5.82 -42.31
C THR A 232 0.74 7.10 -42.19
N CYS A 233 0.74 7.76 -41.03
CA CYS A 233 1.59 8.92 -40.78
C CYS A 233 3.09 8.57 -40.92
N LYS A 234 3.52 7.41 -40.41
CA LYS A 234 4.91 6.94 -40.56
C LYS A 234 5.28 6.75 -42.04
N LYS A 235 4.39 6.17 -42.84
CA LYS A 235 4.59 5.97 -44.29
C LYS A 235 4.63 7.31 -45.04
N ALA A 236 3.78 8.27 -44.67
CA ALA A 236 3.78 9.60 -45.26
C ALA A 236 5.08 10.37 -44.94
N LEU A 237 5.56 10.28 -43.69
CA LEU A 237 6.84 10.87 -43.29
C LEU A 237 8.04 10.25 -44.01
N ALA A 238 8.04 8.92 -44.18
CA ALA A 238 9.09 8.23 -44.96
C ALA A 238 9.09 8.63 -46.45
N ALA A 239 7.96 9.11 -46.98
CA ALA A 239 7.84 9.61 -48.34
C ALA A 239 8.21 11.10 -48.49
N GLY A 240 8.63 11.78 -47.41
CA GLY A 240 9.16 13.15 -47.44
C GLY A 240 8.13 14.24 -47.76
N ARG A 241 6.85 14.07 -47.43
CA ARG A 241 5.77 15.03 -47.75
C ARG A 241 5.19 15.67 -46.49
N GLU A 242 5.01 17.00 -46.52
CA GLU A 242 4.32 17.81 -45.49
C GLU A 242 4.73 17.42 -44.05
N GLU A 243 6.04 17.44 -43.80
CA GLU A 243 6.68 16.74 -42.69
C GLU A 243 6.22 17.20 -41.29
N GLU A 244 5.80 18.45 -41.13
CA GLU A 244 5.43 19.04 -39.84
C GLU A 244 4.02 18.64 -39.37
N GLU A 245 3.01 18.72 -40.25
CA GLU A 245 1.62 18.37 -39.91
C GLU A 245 1.47 16.85 -39.69
N TRP A 246 2.16 16.04 -40.50
CA TRP A 246 2.20 14.59 -40.34
C TRP A 246 2.95 14.14 -39.07
N LYS A 247 4.05 14.84 -38.68
CA LYS A 247 4.76 14.58 -37.42
C LYS A 247 3.87 14.88 -36.22
N LYS A 248 3.19 16.03 -36.23
CA LYS A 248 2.30 16.44 -35.13
C LYS A 248 1.14 15.46 -34.94
N LEU A 249 0.47 15.08 -36.02
CA LEU A 249 -0.61 14.09 -35.97
C LEU A 249 -0.14 12.73 -35.45
N ALA A 250 1.05 12.27 -35.87
CA ALA A 250 1.62 11.00 -35.40
C ALA A 250 1.95 11.00 -33.89
N GLN A 251 2.45 12.12 -33.36
CA GLN A 251 2.71 12.27 -31.92
C GLN A 251 1.42 12.25 -31.10
N GLU A 252 0.39 12.98 -31.54
CA GLU A 252 -0.93 13.01 -30.88
C GLU A 252 -1.61 11.63 -30.90
N CYS A 253 -1.52 10.89 -32.02
CA CYS A 253 -2.06 9.52 -32.11
C CYS A 253 -1.33 8.51 -31.23
N LYS A 254 0.00 8.63 -31.10
CA LYS A 254 0.79 7.78 -30.17
C LYS A 254 0.42 8.06 -28.71
N ALA A 255 0.34 9.33 -28.33
CA ALA A 255 -0.04 9.72 -26.97
C ALA A 255 -1.43 9.17 -26.58
N ALA A 256 -2.37 9.15 -27.53
CA ALA A 256 -3.72 8.60 -27.34
C ALA A 256 -3.78 7.06 -27.28
N THR A 257 -2.77 6.35 -27.81
CA THR A 257 -2.73 4.87 -27.83
C THR A 257 -1.91 4.28 -26.68
N GLU A 258 -0.80 4.92 -26.29
CA GLU A 258 0.10 4.49 -25.21
C GLU A 258 -0.53 4.62 -23.81
N THR A 259 -1.36 5.63 -23.59
CA THR A 259 -2.10 5.82 -22.33
C THR A 259 -2.97 4.61 -21.99
N LYS A 260 -3.57 3.95 -23.00
CA LYS A 260 -4.41 2.76 -22.77
C LYS A 260 -3.60 1.52 -22.33
N VAL A 261 -2.35 1.40 -22.79
CA VAL A 261 -1.42 0.32 -22.38
C VAL A 261 -0.95 0.55 -20.94
N MET A 262 -0.69 1.81 -20.58
CA MET A 262 -0.29 2.20 -19.22
C MET A 262 -1.36 1.84 -18.18
N TRP A 263 -2.64 2.05 -18.51
CA TRP A 263 -3.78 1.64 -17.69
C TRP A 263 -3.93 0.12 -17.55
N GLY A 264 -3.72 -0.64 -18.63
CA GLY A 264 -3.73 -2.11 -18.58
C GLY A 264 -2.61 -2.69 -17.69
N ILE A 265 -1.43 -2.06 -17.70
CA ILE A 265 -0.32 -2.43 -16.82
C ILE A 265 -0.64 -2.07 -15.36
N LEU A 266 -1.27 -0.91 -15.11
CA LEU A 266 -1.67 -0.49 -13.77
C LEU A 266 -2.74 -1.44 -13.18
N GLU A 267 -3.75 -1.82 -13.98
CA GLU A 267 -4.82 -2.74 -13.57
C GLU A 267 -4.27 -4.14 -13.21
N VAL A 268 -3.30 -4.64 -13.98
CA VAL A 268 -2.59 -5.89 -13.67
C VAL A 268 -1.77 -5.78 -12.39
N ARG A 269 -1.17 -4.62 -12.12
CA ARG A 269 -0.33 -4.39 -10.94
C ARG A 269 -1.17 -4.23 -9.67
N VAL A 270 -2.31 -3.56 -9.75
CA VAL A 270 -3.32 -3.50 -8.68
C VAL A 270 -3.88 -4.89 -8.39
N ARG A 271 -4.22 -5.68 -9.42
CA ARG A 271 -4.69 -7.07 -9.24
C ARG A 271 -3.62 -7.99 -8.64
N ARG A 272 -2.36 -7.87 -9.07
CA ARG A 272 -1.25 -8.64 -8.48
C ARG A 272 -0.93 -8.20 -7.04
N GLY A 273 -1.04 -6.91 -6.75
CA GLY A 273 -0.92 -6.37 -5.39
C GLY A 273 -2.03 -6.90 -4.47
N ALA A 274 -3.29 -6.88 -4.93
CA ALA A 274 -4.44 -7.41 -4.20
C ALA A 274 -4.43 -8.94 -4.05
N ALA A 275 -3.83 -9.68 -4.98
CA ALA A 275 -3.70 -11.14 -4.91
C ALA A 275 -2.51 -11.60 -4.03
N THR A 276 -1.49 -10.77 -3.82
CA THR A 276 -0.32 -11.09 -2.98
C THR A 276 -0.42 -10.52 -1.57
N HIS A 277 -1.20 -9.46 -1.37
CA HIS A 277 -1.50 -8.88 -0.07
C HIS A 277 -3.02 -8.79 0.02
N GLY A 278 -3.63 -9.65 0.84
CA GLY A 278 -5.06 -9.63 1.10
C GLY A 278 -5.46 -8.27 1.66
N PHE A 279 -5.97 -7.39 0.80
CA PHE A 279 -6.54 -6.11 1.19
C PHE A 279 -7.86 -6.41 1.91
N ALA A 280 -7.80 -6.42 3.24
CA ALA A 280 -8.96 -6.37 4.10
C ALA A 280 -9.71 -5.05 3.87
N ASN A 281 -11.02 -5.17 3.63
CA ASN A 281 -12.04 -4.12 3.55
C ASN A 281 -11.63 -2.76 4.14
N TRP A 282 -11.36 -1.79 3.28
CA TRP A 282 -11.48 -0.38 3.61
C TRP A 282 -12.97 -0.04 3.64
N GLY A 283 -13.57 -0.11 4.82
CA GLY A 283 -14.90 0.42 5.07
C GLY A 283 -14.86 1.94 5.00
N LEU A 284 -15.23 2.50 3.85
CA LEU A 284 -15.68 3.89 3.74
C LEU A 284 -17.01 4.01 4.48
N ALA A 285 -16.96 4.20 5.81
CA ALA A 285 -18.09 4.69 6.57
C ALA A 285 -18.10 6.22 6.44
N GLY A 286 -18.87 6.73 5.47
CA GLY A 286 -19.28 8.13 5.48
C GLY A 286 -20.24 8.39 6.65
N PRO A 287 -20.25 9.60 7.23
CA PRO A 287 -21.21 9.95 8.26
C PRO A 287 -22.62 10.02 7.66
N ARG A 288 -23.59 9.36 8.32
CA ARG A 288 -25.00 9.73 8.27
C ARG A 288 -25.38 10.30 9.63
#